data_AF-A0A931RB45-F1
#
_entry.id   AF-A0A931RB45-F1
#
_cell.length_a   1.000
_cell.length_b   1.000
_cell.length_c   1.000
_cell.angle_alpha   90.00
_cell.angle_beta   90.00
_cell.angle_gamma   90.00
#
_symmetry.space_group_name_H-M   'P 1'
#
loop_
_entity.id
_entity.type
_entity.pdbx_description
1 polymer ?
#
loop_
_entity_poly.entity_id
_entity_poly.type
_entity_poly.pdbx_seq_one_letter_code
_entity_poly.pdbx_strand_id
1 'polypeptide(L)'
;MWQVLSAFDLTPRDMEVAGMMGLRIKLAGPSSSPVAEVRGLFKDVKVAGKRALKGKLKGEVFIQLPMGGGSMTRRLQGNGKVAVSDGALTNADLIKKAQQVTGMIGLSKEQGREATTFKTLETDFTVADGLAKFKRIHMVNPQMEADGAGTMTLDEQALNLAVETVLSAQASARSRGAKVAAFFKDSRNRVVVPLKITGPVANPTVNLDTEKLAQKGMGRFLEKNLDSLLKQKFRR
;
A
#
# COMPACT_ATOMS: atom_id res chain seq x y z
N MET A 1 11.10 1.18 31.26
CA MET A 1 11.48 1.39 29.84
C MET A 1 10.30 1.69 28.91
N TRP A 2 9.16 2.18 29.43
CA TRP A 2 7.98 2.60 28.65
C TRP A 2 7.79 4.13 28.62
N GLN A 3 8.61 4.88 29.37
CA GLN A 3 8.37 6.30 29.65
C GLN A 3 9.05 7.28 28.68
N VAL A 4 9.87 6.80 27.74
CA VAL A 4 10.56 7.69 26.77
C VAL A 4 9.78 7.82 25.46
N LEU A 5 8.89 6.86 25.14
CA LEU A 5 8.11 6.87 23.90
C LEU A 5 6.85 7.75 23.99
N SER A 6 6.32 7.97 25.19
CA SER A 6 5.19 8.89 25.44
C SER A 6 5.57 10.37 25.27
N ALA A 7 6.85 10.71 25.27
CA ALA A 7 7.31 12.09 25.13
C ALA A 7 7.25 12.63 23.69
N PHE A 8 7.08 11.77 22.68
CA PHE A 8 7.15 12.17 21.27
C PHE A 8 5.87 11.97 20.45
N ASP A 9 4.79 11.41 21.02
CA ASP A 9 3.48 11.22 20.34
C ASP A 9 3.59 10.58 18.92
N LEU A 10 4.64 9.80 18.67
CA LEU A 10 4.92 9.20 17.36
C LEU A 10 4.19 7.87 17.13
N THR A 11 3.44 7.39 18.11
CA THR A 11 2.47 6.31 17.91
C THR A 11 1.10 6.92 17.62
N PRO A 12 0.51 6.68 16.44
CA PRO A 12 -0.90 7.01 16.21
C PRO A 12 -1.74 6.48 17.37
N ARG A 13 -2.68 7.28 17.90
CA ARG A 13 -3.43 6.99 19.16
C ARG A 13 -4.15 5.63 19.21
N ASP A 14 -4.22 4.89 18.10
CA ASP A 14 -4.87 3.58 17.94
C ASP A 14 -3.91 2.45 17.50
N MET A 15 -2.60 2.61 17.68
CA MET A 15 -1.58 1.64 17.23
C MET A 15 -0.83 1.01 18.41
N GLU A 16 -1.06 -0.28 18.64
CA GLU A 16 -0.25 -1.06 19.58
C GLU A 16 1.02 -1.57 18.88
N VAL A 17 2.15 -1.39 19.55
CA VAL A 17 3.47 -1.80 19.05
C VAL A 17 4.19 -2.59 20.15
N ALA A 18 4.56 -3.84 19.86
CA ALA A 18 5.24 -4.71 20.82
C ALA A 18 6.35 -5.51 20.14
N GLY A 19 7.59 -5.39 20.62
CA GLY A 19 8.72 -6.18 20.11
C GLY A 19 10.06 -5.45 20.25
N MET A 20 11.11 -6.07 19.72
CA MET A 20 12.45 -5.49 19.76
C MET A 20 12.58 -4.39 18.71
N MET A 21 12.72 -3.15 19.19
CA MET A 21 13.00 -1.97 18.39
C MET A 21 14.35 -1.38 18.80
N GLY A 22 15.24 -1.22 17.83
CA GLY A 22 16.44 -0.40 17.99
C GLY A 22 16.14 1.00 17.50
N LEU A 23 16.18 1.99 18.38
CA LEU A 23 16.04 3.40 18.01
C LEU A 23 17.34 4.12 18.32
N ARG A 24 17.91 4.80 17.32
CA ARG A 24 19.04 5.71 17.49
C ARG A 24 18.62 7.09 17.03
N ILE A 25 18.81 8.07 17.90
CA ILE A 25 18.56 9.48 17.61
C ILE A 25 19.90 10.20 17.75
N LYS A 26 20.26 10.99 16.75
CA LYS A 26 21.47 11.82 16.76
C LYS A 26 21.09 13.23 16.33
N LEU A 27 21.62 14.22 17.03
CA LEU A 27 21.60 15.60 16.54
C LEU A 27 22.94 15.85 15.81
N ALA A 28 22.87 16.22 14.53
CA ALA A 28 24.01 16.50 13.67
C ALA A 28 23.96 17.94 13.15
N GLY A 29 25.02 18.39 12.48
CA GLY A 29 25.09 19.73 11.90
C GLY A 29 25.57 20.81 12.87
N PRO A 30 25.82 22.03 12.36
CA PRO A 30 26.24 23.17 13.18
C PRO A 30 25.09 23.63 14.09
N SER A 31 25.42 24.31 15.18
CA SER A 31 24.43 24.84 16.14
C SER A 31 23.43 25.81 15.50
N SER A 32 23.79 26.47 14.40
CA SER A 32 22.93 27.38 13.63
C SER A 32 21.90 26.67 12.74
N SER A 33 22.11 25.39 12.40
CA SER A 33 21.19 24.61 11.57
C SER A 33 21.28 23.12 11.94
N PRO A 34 20.79 22.74 13.13
CA PRO A 34 20.89 21.36 13.58
C PRO A 34 19.96 20.46 12.77
N VAL A 35 20.34 19.20 12.61
CA VAL A 35 19.60 18.16 11.89
C VAL A 35 19.36 17.00 12.85
N ALA A 36 18.09 16.68 13.10
CA ALA A 36 17.73 15.49 13.85
C ALA A 36 17.76 14.27 12.91
N GLU A 37 18.62 13.30 13.21
CA GLU A 37 18.71 12.03 12.52
C GLU A 37 18.11 10.93 13.38
N VAL A 38 17.19 10.16 12.81
CA VAL A 38 16.51 9.05 13.47
C VAL A 38 16.72 7.79 12.64
N ARG A 39 17.30 6.75 13.26
CA ARG A 39 17.39 5.39 12.71
C ARG A 39 16.55 4.45 13.54
N GLY A 40 15.55 3.85 12.91
CA GLY A 40 14.73 2.79 13.48
C GLY A 40 15.09 1.45 12.85
N LEU A 41 15.42 0.46 13.67
CA LEU A 41 15.60 -0.94 13.29
C LEU A 41 14.51 -1.77 13.97
N PHE A 42 13.64 -2.37 13.18
CA PHE A 42 12.52 -3.19 13.65
C PHE A 42 12.85 -4.66 13.44
N LYS A 43 12.76 -5.47 14.50
CA LYS A 43 12.93 -6.92 14.45
C LYS A 43 11.68 -7.60 14.97
N ASP A 44 10.83 -8.05 14.04
CA ASP A 44 9.57 -8.77 14.30
C ASP A 44 8.64 -8.06 15.29
N VAL A 45 8.56 -6.73 15.14
CA VAL A 45 7.75 -5.86 15.97
C VAL A 45 6.28 -6.09 15.61
N LYS A 46 5.50 -6.61 16.55
CA LYS A 46 4.06 -6.76 16.38
C LYS A 46 3.45 -5.37 16.31
N VAL A 47 2.77 -5.10 15.21
CA VAL A 47 1.98 -3.89 15.01
C VAL A 47 0.52 -4.26 14.90
N ALA A 48 -0.35 -3.54 15.61
CA ALA A 48 -1.79 -3.72 15.54
C ALA A 48 -2.47 -2.35 15.51
N GLY A 49 -2.70 -1.84 14.31
CA GLY A 49 -3.47 -0.62 14.09
C GLY A 49 -4.90 -0.96 13.67
N LYS A 50 -5.90 -0.41 14.37
CA LYS A 50 -7.33 -0.65 14.05
C LYS A 50 -7.75 -0.13 12.66
N ARG A 51 -7.03 0.85 12.11
CA ARG A 51 -7.37 1.56 10.86
C ARG A 51 -6.29 1.53 9.78
N ALA A 52 -5.23 0.75 9.98
CA ALA A 52 -4.12 0.66 9.05
C ALA A 52 -3.86 -0.81 8.69
N LEU A 53 -3.07 -1.49 9.53
CA LEU A 53 -2.71 -2.88 9.35
C LEU A 53 -2.36 -3.53 10.69
N LYS A 54 -2.37 -4.86 10.69
CA LYS A 54 -1.78 -5.70 11.74
C LYS A 54 -0.74 -6.63 11.14
N GLY A 55 0.29 -7.01 11.89
CA GLY A 55 1.31 -7.98 11.46
C GLY A 55 2.62 -7.86 12.24
N LYS A 56 3.66 -8.56 11.79
CA LYS A 56 5.03 -8.44 12.33
C LYS A 56 5.89 -7.60 11.40
N LEU A 57 6.27 -6.42 11.86
CA LEU A 57 7.12 -5.47 11.16
C LEU A 57 8.60 -5.78 11.39
N LYS A 58 9.35 -5.86 10.31
CA LYS A 58 10.82 -5.87 10.31
C LYS A 58 11.33 -4.88 9.28
N GLY A 59 12.52 -4.33 9.51
CA GLY A 59 13.15 -3.42 8.55
C GLY A 59 13.94 -2.31 9.18
N GLU A 60 14.45 -1.44 8.34
CA GLU A 60 15.21 -0.26 8.75
C GLU A 60 14.57 0.99 8.13
N VAL A 61 14.46 2.03 8.93
CA VAL A 61 14.00 3.36 8.51
C VAL A 61 15.01 4.37 8.99
N PHE A 62 15.42 5.24 8.07
CA PHE A 62 16.26 6.39 8.35
C PHE A 62 15.51 7.66 7.98
N ILE A 63 15.44 8.59 8.91
CA ILE A 63 14.80 9.90 8.76
C ILE A 63 15.79 10.97 9.18
N GLN A 64 15.85 12.04 8.40
CA GLN A 64 16.56 13.26 8.70
C GLN A 64 15.55 14.41 8.70
N LEU A 65 15.61 15.22 9.74
CA LEU A 65 14.80 16.41 9.88
C LEU A 65 15.71 17.61 10.19
N PRO A 66 16.02 18.44 9.18
CA PRO A 66 16.65 19.73 9.40
C PRO A 66 15.73 20.59 10.28
N MET A 67 16.24 21.06 11.41
CA MET A 67 15.53 21.95 12.32
C MET A 67 15.49 23.35 11.72
N GLY A 68 14.35 24.04 11.85
CA GLY A 68 14.14 25.34 11.25
C GLY A 68 12.66 25.67 11.04
N GLY A 69 12.40 26.79 10.38
CA GLY A 69 11.04 27.24 10.04
C GLY A 69 10.42 26.45 8.87
N GLY A 70 9.12 26.65 8.67
CA GLY A 70 8.37 26.04 7.56
C GLY A 70 7.86 24.62 7.85
N SER A 71 7.16 24.04 6.87
CA SER A 71 6.47 22.75 7.04
C SER A 71 7.46 21.63 7.37
N MET A 72 7.17 20.88 8.43
CA MET A 72 7.99 19.74 8.88
C MET A 72 8.02 18.63 7.82
N THR A 73 6.88 18.34 7.19
CA THR A 73 6.73 17.33 6.13
C THR A 73 7.61 17.63 4.91
N ARG A 74 7.77 18.91 4.55
CA ARG A 74 8.59 19.35 3.43
C ARG A 74 10.08 19.28 3.71
N ARG A 75 10.48 19.49 4.97
CA ARG A 75 11.87 19.35 5.40
C ARG A 75 12.27 17.91 5.67
N LEU A 76 11.29 17.04 5.91
CA LEU A 76 11.51 15.63 6.20
C LEU A 76 12.18 14.95 5.01
N GLN A 77 13.33 14.36 5.27
CA GLN A 77 14.04 13.53 4.32
C GLN A 77 14.23 12.15 4.92
N GLY A 78 14.32 11.13 4.09
CA GLY A 78 14.60 9.79 4.59
C GLY A 78 14.38 8.69 3.59
N ASN A 79 14.65 7.48 4.04
CA ASN A 79 14.43 6.27 3.28
C ASN A 79 14.20 5.11 4.22
N GLY A 80 13.55 4.09 3.73
CA GLY A 80 13.34 2.89 4.51
C GLY A 80 13.06 1.69 3.65
N LYS A 81 13.37 0.53 4.22
CA LYS A 81 12.95 -0.77 3.73
C LYS A 81 12.26 -1.48 4.85
N VAL A 82 10.98 -1.76 4.66
CA VAL A 82 10.15 -2.42 5.66
C VAL A 82 9.44 -3.62 5.06
N ALA A 83 9.25 -4.64 5.88
CA ALA A 83 8.50 -5.82 5.55
C ALA A 83 7.54 -6.12 6.71
N VAL A 84 6.28 -6.38 6.40
CA VAL A 84 5.30 -6.87 7.35
C VAL A 84 4.96 -8.30 6.99
N SER A 85 5.14 -9.22 7.94
CA SER A 85 4.78 -10.63 7.77
C SER A 85 3.53 -11.00 8.56
N ASP A 86 2.83 -12.02 8.07
CA ASP A 86 1.62 -12.59 8.68
C ASP A 86 0.58 -11.53 9.05
N GLY A 87 0.29 -10.65 8.09
CA GLY A 87 -0.47 -9.42 8.32
C GLY A 87 -1.84 -9.39 7.67
N ALA A 88 -2.58 -8.33 8.00
CA ALA A 88 -3.83 -8.02 7.34
C ALA A 88 -4.07 -6.50 7.31
N LEU A 89 -4.70 -6.03 6.23
CA LEU A 89 -5.28 -4.70 6.20
C LEU A 89 -6.48 -4.67 7.14
N THR A 90 -6.57 -3.64 7.98
CA THR A 90 -7.65 -3.51 8.97
C THR A 90 -8.66 -2.42 8.62
N ASN A 91 -8.33 -1.56 7.66
CA ASN A 91 -9.21 -0.51 7.19
C ASN A 91 -10.43 -1.10 6.44
N ALA A 92 -11.62 -0.87 6.98
CA ALA A 92 -12.88 -1.42 6.47
C ALA A 92 -13.21 -0.97 5.04
N ASP A 93 -12.87 0.26 4.65
CA ASP A 93 -13.14 0.77 3.31
C ASP A 93 -12.19 0.16 2.28
N LEU A 94 -10.92 -0.01 2.64
CA LEU A 94 -9.95 -0.76 1.83
C LEU A 94 -10.38 -2.23 1.65
N ILE A 95 -10.85 -2.87 2.73
CA ILE A 95 -11.36 -4.24 2.69
C ILE A 95 -12.55 -4.35 1.73
N LYS A 96 -13.52 -3.44 1.83
CA LYS A 96 -14.70 -3.41 0.94
C LYS A 96 -14.30 -3.21 -0.52
N LYS A 97 -13.39 -2.29 -0.80
CA LYS A 97 -12.92 -2.02 -2.18
C LYS A 97 -12.12 -3.18 -2.75
N ALA A 98 -11.24 -3.79 -1.95
CA ALA A 98 -10.55 -5.02 -2.32
C ALA A 98 -11.57 -6.13 -2.64
N GLN A 99 -12.58 -6.31 -1.80
CA GLN A 99 -13.65 -7.29 -2.02
C GLN A 99 -14.45 -7.02 -3.31
N GLN A 100 -14.74 -5.75 -3.62
CA GLN A 100 -15.39 -5.36 -4.87
C GLN A 100 -14.54 -5.72 -6.08
N VAL A 101 -13.25 -5.38 -6.08
CA VAL A 101 -12.31 -5.72 -7.16
C VAL A 101 -12.18 -7.24 -7.31
N THR A 102 -12.03 -7.97 -6.19
CA THR A 102 -11.95 -9.44 -6.22
C THR A 102 -13.23 -10.08 -6.74
N GLY A 103 -14.41 -9.50 -6.43
CA GLY A 103 -15.68 -9.95 -6.99
C GLY A 103 -15.81 -9.65 -8.49
N MET A 104 -15.25 -8.54 -8.97
CA MET A 104 -15.22 -8.22 -10.41
C MET A 104 -14.42 -9.23 -11.23
N ILE A 105 -13.38 -9.82 -10.62
CA ILE A 105 -12.53 -10.84 -11.24
C ILE A 105 -12.95 -12.28 -10.88
N GLY A 106 -14.11 -12.45 -10.24
CA GLY A 106 -14.75 -13.77 -10.03
C GLY A 106 -14.29 -14.54 -8.79
N LEU A 107 -13.67 -13.88 -7.81
CA LEU A 107 -13.33 -14.49 -6.53
C LEU A 107 -14.55 -14.44 -5.57
N SER A 108 -14.75 -15.51 -4.81
CA SER A 108 -15.83 -15.63 -3.82
C SER A 108 -15.65 -14.63 -2.66
N LYS A 109 -16.73 -14.36 -1.91
CA LYS A 109 -16.68 -13.47 -0.72
C LYS A 109 -15.64 -13.90 0.32
N GLU A 110 -15.44 -15.20 0.52
CA GLU A 110 -14.41 -15.74 1.40
C GLU A 110 -13.00 -15.41 0.88
N GLN A 111 -12.76 -15.60 -0.42
CA GLN A 111 -11.50 -15.25 -1.06
C GLN A 111 -11.24 -13.75 -1.07
N GLY A 112 -12.27 -12.91 -1.14
CA GLY A 112 -12.17 -11.46 -0.98
C GLY A 112 -11.81 -11.04 0.44
N ARG A 113 -12.17 -11.83 1.47
CA ARG A 113 -11.64 -11.64 2.83
C ARG A 113 -10.18 -12.06 2.92
N GLU A 114 -9.80 -13.18 2.31
CA GLU A 114 -8.40 -13.61 2.22
C GLU A 114 -7.52 -12.63 1.42
N ALA A 115 -8.07 -11.91 0.45
CA ALA A 115 -7.34 -10.90 -0.30
C ALA A 115 -6.85 -9.72 0.56
N THR A 116 -7.41 -9.56 1.76
CA THR A 116 -7.03 -8.52 2.72
C THR A 116 -6.02 -9.00 3.75
N THR A 117 -5.72 -10.31 3.78
CA THR A 117 -4.59 -10.88 4.51
C THR A 117 -3.41 -11.09 3.57
N PHE A 118 -2.21 -11.05 4.13
CA PHE A 118 -0.98 -11.25 3.37
C PHE A 118 0.04 -12.00 4.21
N LYS A 119 0.81 -12.87 3.55
CA LYS A 119 1.96 -13.52 4.16
C LYS A 119 3.10 -12.53 4.33
N THR A 120 3.31 -11.71 3.31
CA THR A 120 4.37 -10.70 3.29
C THR A 120 3.87 -9.46 2.54
N LEU A 121 4.19 -8.28 3.08
CA LEU A 121 4.09 -6.99 2.43
C LEU A 121 5.42 -6.26 2.60
N GLU A 122 6.17 -6.11 1.53
CA GLU A 122 7.46 -5.43 1.48
C GLU A 122 7.33 -4.09 0.79
N THR A 123 8.00 -3.07 1.31
CA THR A 123 8.11 -1.79 0.62
C THR A 123 9.44 -1.11 0.85
N ASP A 124 9.96 -0.54 -0.23
CA ASP A 124 11.12 0.34 -0.24
C ASP A 124 10.62 1.76 -0.55
N PHE A 125 10.91 2.71 0.33
CA PHE A 125 10.45 4.09 0.18
C PHE A 125 11.56 5.12 0.42
N THR A 126 11.36 6.29 -0.16
CA THR A 126 12.13 7.51 0.10
C THR A 126 11.18 8.64 0.40
N VAL A 127 11.55 9.53 1.30
CA VAL A 127 10.80 10.73 1.64
C VAL A 127 11.69 11.93 1.35
N ALA A 128 11.16 12.90 0.61
CA ALA A 128 11.79 14.20 0.39
C ALA A 128 10.71 15.20 -0.02
N ASP A 129 10.88 16.47 0.33
CA ASP A 129 10.06 17.58 -0.17
C ASP A 129 8.54 17.40 0.02
N GLY A 130 8.13 16.74 1.11
CA GLY A 130 6.71 16.49 1.40
C GLY A 130 6.11 15.32 0.61
N LEU A 131 6.93 14.56 -0.10
CA LEU A 131 6.51 13.42 -0.91
C LEU A 131 7.21 12.14 -0.43
N ALA A 132 6.43 11.12 -0.09
CA ALA A 132 6.92 9.76 0.07
C ALA A 132 6.81 9.02 -1.27
N LYS A 133 7.93 8.61 -1.85
CA LYS A 133 8.00 7.79 -3.05
C LYS A 133 8.24 6.34 -2.67
N PHE A 134 7.31 5.47 -3.03
CA PHE A 134 7.43 4.03 -2.91
C PHE A 134 8.07 3.49 -4.19
N LYS A 135 9.33 3.08 -4.09
CA LYS A 135 10.10 2.50 -5.22
C LYS A 135 9.61 1.11 -5.54
N ARG A 136 9.24 0.35 -4.50
CA ARG A 136 8.69 -0.99 -4.59
C ARG A 136 7.66 -1.19 -3.51
N ILE A 137 6.58 -1.85 -3.89
CA ILE A 137 5.57 -2.44 -3.02
C ILE A 137 5.41 -3.87 -3.54
N HIS A 138 5.56 -4.86 -2.67
CA HIS A 138 5.43 -6.26 -3.03
C HIS A 138 4.62 -6.98 -1.96
N MET A 139 3.42 -7.43 -2.32
CA MET A 139 2.52 -8.15 -1.44
C MET A 139 2.32 -9.57 -1.95
N VAL A 140 2.39 -10.55 -1.06
CA VAL A 140 2.10 -11.94 -1.38
C VAL A 140 1.03 -12.47 -0.44
N ASN A 141 0.00 -13.09 -1.00
CA ASN A 141 -0.97 -13.90 -0.26
C ASN A 141 -1.28 -15.21 -1.03
N PRO A 142 -2.09 -16.13 -0.46
CA PRO A 142 -2.38 -17.42 -1.11
C PRO A 142 -3.11 -17.30 -2.47
N GLN A 143 -3.87 -16.22 -2.67
CA GLN A 143 -4.71 -16.03 -3.85
C GLN A 143 -4.03 -15.21 -4.96
N MET A 144 -3.08 -14.33 -4.60
CA MET A 144 -2.48 -13.37 -5.51
C MET A 144 -1.13 -12.84 -5.00
N GLU A 145 -0.39 -12.27 -5.95
CA GLU A 145 0.83 -11.51 -5.76
C GLU A 145 0.58 -10.11 -6.33
N ALA A 146 1.00 -9.06 -5.64
CA ALA A 146 0.79 -7.69 -6.08
C ALA A 146 2.09 -6.89 -6.00
N ASP A 147 2.50 -6.35 -7.15
CA ASP A 147 3.70 -5.53 -7.30
C ASP A 147 3.33 -4.12 -7.70
N GLY A 148 3.89 -3.13 -7.03
CA GLY A 148 3.53 -1.74 -7.28
C GLY A 148 4.61 -0.75 -6.94
N ALA A 149 4.34 0.49 -7.32
CA ALA A 149 5.14 1.65 -7.01
C ALA A 149 4.24 2.89 -7.05
N GLY A 150 4.73 4.00 -6.50
CA GLY A 150 3.99 5.24 -6.56
C GLY A 150 4.45 6.25 -5.52
N THR A 151 3.53 7.12 -5.13
CA THR A 151 3.81 8.23 -4.25
C THR A 151 2.69 8.45 -3.22
N MET A 152 3.02 9.15 -2.15
CA MET A 152 2.09 9.70 -1.19
C MET A 152 2.50 11.11 -0.81
N THR A 153 1.58 12.06 -0.97
CA THR A 153 1.76 13.42 -0.45
C THR A 153 1.59 13.38 1.06
N LEU A 154 2.59 13.87 1.81
CA LEU A 154 2.58 13.81 3.28
C LEU A 154 1.61 14.82 3.92
N ASP A 155 1.47 16.00 3.34
CA ASP A 155 0.58 17.05 3.84
C ASP A 155 -0.89 16.63 3.78
N GLU A 156 -1.32 16.12 2.62
CA GLU A 156 -2.71 15.69 2.37
C GLU A 156 -2.97 14.22 2.73
N GLN A 157 -1.91 13.47 3.07
CA GLN A 157 -1.94 12.01 3.23
C GLN A 157 -2.63 11.32 2.06
N ALA A 158 -2.31 11.75 0.84
CA ALA A 158 -2.97 11.30 -0.38
C ALA A 158 -2.07 10.33 -1.14
N LEU A 159 -2.57 9.14 -1.43
CA LEU A 159 -1.92 8.09 -2.20
C LEU A 159 -2.08 8.32 -3.70
N ASN A 160 -1.07 7.91 -4.46
CA ASN A 160 -1.13 7.69 -5.89
C ASN A 160 -0.20 6.52 -6.25
N LEU A 161 -0.76 5.31 -6.29
CA LEU A 161 -0.04 4.05 -6.48
C LEU A 161 -0.55 3.35 -7.74
N ALA A 162 0.38 2.75 -8.48
CA ALA A 162 0.09 1.80 -9.53
C ALA A 162 0.52 0.41 -9.05
N VAL A 163 -0.41 -0.56 -9.11
CA VAL A 163 -0.22 -1.91 -8.57
C VAL A 163 -0.66 -2.92 -9.63
N GLU A 164 0.22 -3.83 -10.01
CA GLU A 164 -0.10 -4.98 -10.84
C GLU A 164 -0.36 -6.18 -9.96
N THR A 165 -1.57 -6.72 -10.01
CA THR A 165 -1.96 -7.89 -9.23
C THR A 165 -2.02 -9.12 -10.12
N VAL A 166 -1.17 -10.09 -9.85
CA VAL A 166 -1.12 -11.39 -10.53
C VAL A 166 -1.85 -12.43 -9.68
N LEU A 167 -2.90 -13.02 -10.23
CA LEU A 167 -3.63 -14.07 -9.53
C LEU A 167 -2.82 -15.37 -9.51
N SER A 168 -2.97 -16.16 -8.45
CA SER A 168 -2.40 -17.52 -8.42
C SER A 168 -2.99 -18.38 -9.54
N ALA A 169 -2.33 -19.48 -9.90
CA ALA A 169 -2.84 -20.38 -10.94
C ALA A 169 -4.25 -20.91 -10.59
N GLN A 170 -4.48 -21.22 -9.30
CA GLN A 170 -5.77 -21.70 -8.81
C GLN A 170 -6.84 -20.60 -8.86
N ALA A 171 -6.50 -19.37 -8.46
CA ALA A 171 -7.40 -18.21 -8.57
C ALA A 171 -7.71 -17.89 -10.04
N SER A 172 -6.70 -17.90 -10.91
CA SER A 172 -6.84 -17.70 -12.36
C SER A 172 -7.72 -18.76 -13.04
N ALA A 173 -7.60 -20.03 -12.61
CA ALA A 173 -8.41 -21.12 -13.14
C ALA A 173 -9.88 -21.05 -12.67
N ARG A 174 -10.13 -20.46 -11.50
CA ARG A 174 -11.47 -20.22 -10.94
C ARG A 174 -12.11 -18.95 -11.50
N SER A 175 -11.31 -17.95 -11.83
CA SER A 175 -11.77 -16.76 -12.56
C SER A 175 -12.11 -17.15 -14.00
N ARG A 176 -13.34 -17.65 -14.20
CA ARG A 176 -13.90 -17.98 -15.52
C ARG A 176 -15.13 -17.13 -15.78
N GLY A 177 -15.21 -16.60 -17.01
CA GLY A 177 -16.33 -15.80 -17.49
C GLY A 177 -15.90 -14.63 -18.34
N ALA A 178 -16.85 -14.03 -19.06
CA ALA A 178 -16.64 -12.94 -20.02
C ALA A 178 -15.86 -11.74 -19.45
N LYS A 179 -15.82 -11.53 -18.13
CA LYS A 179 -15.13 -10.39 -17.51
C LYS A 179 -13.61 -10.59 -17.34
N VAL A 180 -13.12 -11.83 -17.37
CA VAL A 180 -11.68 -12.14 -17.26
C VAL A 180 -10.96 -12.03 -18.61
N ALA A 181 -11.72 -12.11 -19.71
CA ALA A 181 -11.23 -11.86 -21.06
C ALA A 181 -10.75 -10.41 -21.29
N ALA A 182 -11.06 -9.50 -20.34
CA ALA A 182 -10.60 -8.11 -20.31
C ALA A 182 -9.13 -7.96 -19.88
N PHE A 183 -8.57 -8.99 -19.24
CA PHE A 183 -7.28 -8.92 -18.56
C PHE A 183 -6.24 -9.75 -19.30
N PHE A 184 -5.01 -9.27 -19.29
CA PHE A 184 -3.89 -9.99 -19.90
C PHE A 184 -3.39 -11.10 -18.99
N LYS A 185 -2.69 -12.04 -19.60
CA LYS A 185 -2.05 -13.13 -18.88
C LYS A 185 -0.54 -12.94 -18.88
N ASP A 186 0.10 -13.35 -17.78
CA ASP A 186 1.55 -13.41 -17.73
C ASP A 186 2.09 -14.61 -18.54
N SER A 187 3.42 -14.77 -18.56
CA SER A 187 4.09 -15.89 -19.24
C SER A 187 3.70 -17.27 -18.71
N ARG A 188 3.05 -17.34 -17.54
CA ARG A 188 2.54 -18.56 -16.89
C ARG A 188 1.03 -18.71 -17.02
N ASN A 189 0.40 -17.96 -17.93
CA ASN A 189 -1.04 -18.00 -18.19
C ASN A 189 -1.88 -17.57 -16.97
N ARG A 190 -1.30 -16.82 -16.02
CA ARG A 190 -1.98 -16.26 -14.84
C ARG A 190 -2.59 -14.91 -15.17
N VAL A 191 -3.78 -14.64 -14.65
CA VAL A 191 -4.50 -13.37 -14.90
C VAL A 191 -3.79 -12.23 -14.18
N VAL A 192 -3.52 -11.14 -14.91
CA VAL A 192 -2.92 -9.92 -14.38
C VAL A 192 -3.92 -8.77 -14.42
N VAL A 193 -4.14 -8.15 -13.27
CA VAL A 193 -5.10 -7.08 -13.06
C VAL A 193 -4.33 -5.83 -12.64
N PRO A 194 -4.18 -4.82 -13.53
CA PRO A 194 -3.53 -3.58 -13.16
C PRO A 194 -4.54 -2.67 -12.44
N LEU A 195 -4.12 -2.16 -11.29
CA LEU A 195 -4.91 -1.35 -10.37
C LEU A 195 -4.23 0.00 -10.14
N LYS A 196 -5.05 1.04 -10.00
CA LYS A 196 -4.64 2.38 -9.61
C LYS A 196 -5.30 2.74 -8.29
N ILE A 197 -4.50 3.04 -7.29
CA ILE A 197 -4.95 3.40 -5.93
C ILE A 197 -4.66 4.88 -5.72
N THR A 198 -5.70 5.68 -5.48
CA THR A 198 -5.58 7.14 -5.39
C THR A 198 -6.38 7.73 -4.24
N GLY A 199 -6.01 8.92 -3.77
CA GLY A 199 -6.76 9.66 -2.74
C GLY A 199 -6.31 9.34 -1.30
N PRO A 200 -7.06 9.81 -0.28
CA PRO A 200 -6.60 9.81 1.10
C PRO A 200 -6.30 8.40 1.63
N VAL A 201 -5.22 8.23 2.40
CA VAL A 201 -4.87 6.94 3.05
C VAL A 201 -6.02 6.38 3.90
N ALA A 202 -6.82 7.26 4.51
CA ALA A 202 -7.97 6.87 5.32
C ALA A 202 -9.10 6.23 4.48
N ASN A 203 -9.30 6.68 3.24
CA ASN A 203 -10.32 6.18 2.33
C ASN A 203 -9.86 6.27 0.86
N PRO A 204 -8.92 5.40 0.45
CA PRO A 204 -8.35 5.47 -0.88
C PRO A 204 -9.31 4.86 -1.89
N THR A 205 -9.33 5.40 -3.10
CA THR A 205 -10.09 4.87 -4.23
C THR A 205 -9.24 3.85 -4.97
N VAL A 206 -9.81 2.68 -5.26
CA VAL A 206 -9.15 1.58 -5.99
C VAL A 206 -9.91 1.36 -7.29
N ASN A 207 -9.25 1.59 -8.42
CA ASN A 207 -9.81 1.42 -9.76
C ASN A 207 -8.90 0.55 -10.62
N LEU A 208 -9.41 0.07 -11.75
CA LEU A 208 -8.57 -0.52 -12.80
C LEU A 208 -7.68 0.57 -13.41
N ASP A 209 -6.43 0.23 -13.68
CA ASP A 209 -5.54 1.09 -14.45
C ASP A 209 -5.87 0.93 -15.95
N THR A 210 -6.82 1.74 -16.40
CA THR A 210 -7.32 1.72 -17.78
C THR A 210 -6.26 2.17 -18.78
N GLU A 211 -5.30 3.01 -18.37
CA GLU A 211 -4.18 3.44 -19.20
C GLU A 211 -3.27 2.26 -19.54
N LYS A 212 -2.91 1.45 -18.52
CA LYS A 212 -2.14 0.21 -18.74
C LYS A 212 -2.90 -0.85 -19.53
N LEU A 213 -4.21 -0.99 -19.29
CA LEU A 213 -5.03 -1.92 -20.08
C LEU A 213 -5.10 -1.50 -21.56
N ALA A 214 -5.24 -0.21 -21.84
CA ALA A 214 -5.23 0.31 -23.20
C ALA A 214 -3.87 0.13 -23.89
N GLN A 215 -2.77 0.45 -23.20
CA GLN A 215 -1.39 0.29 -23.73
C GLN A 215 -1.04 -1.16 -24.07
N LYS A 216 -1.53 -2.13 -23.28
CA LYS A 216 -1.33 -3.57 -23.56
C LYS A 216 -2.29 -4.13 -24.63
N GLY A 217 -3.02 -3.28 -25.36
CA GLY A 217 -3.82 -3.66 -26.53
C GLY A 217 -5.25 -4.11 -26.24
N MET A 218 -5.79 -3.85 -25.03
CA MET A 218 -7.16 -4.21 -24.63
C MET A 218 -8.20 -3.10 -24.81
N GLY A 219 -7.91 -2.05 -25.60
CA GLY A 219 -8.82 -0.93 -25.85
C GLY A 219 -10.24 -1.34 -26.26
N ARG A 220 -10.38 -2.39 -27.08
CA ARG A 220 -11.69 -2.93 -27.53
C ARG A 220 -12.53 -3.58 -26.42
N PHE A 221 -11.92 -3.96 -25.29
CA PHE A 221 -12.63 -4.56 -24.14
C PHE A 221 -13.08 -3.51 -23.12
N LEU A 222 -12.34 -2.40 -23.04
CA LEU A 222 -12.68 -1.23 -22.20
C LEU A 222 -13.94 -0.53 -22.71
N GLU A 223 -14.04 -0.29 -24.02
CA GLU A 223 -15.21 0.38 -24.62
C GLU A 223 -16.52 -0.38 -24.34
N LYS A 224 -16.52 -1.71 -24.53
CA LYS A 224 -17.71 -2.55 -24.31
C LYS A 224 -18.14 -2.66 -22.84
N ASN A 225 -17.21 -2.57 -21.88
CA ASN A 225 -17.54 -2.64 -20.46
C ASN A 225 -17.81 -1.28 -19.82
N LEU A 226 -17.19 -0.21 -20.30
CA LEU A 226 -17.53 1.15 -19.88
C LEU A 226 -18.97 1.49 -20.24
N ASP A 227 -19.42 1.09 -21.43
CA ASP A 227 -20.82 1.23 -21.85
C ASP A 227 -21.80 0.47 -20.95
N SER A 228 -21.44 -0.73 -20.47
CA SER A 228 -22.30 -1.51 -19.59
C SER A 228 -22.32 -0.99 -18.15
N LEU A 229 -21.21 -0.43 -17.66
CA LEU A 229 -21.14 0.21 -16.33
C LEU A 229 -21.82 1.58 -16.31
N LEU A 230 -21.72 2.37 -17.38
CA LEU A 230 -22.44 3.64 -17.51
C LEU A 230 -23.95 3.38 -17.57
N LYS A 231 -24.42 2.43 -18.38
CA LYS A 231 -25.85 2.07 -18.45
C LYS A 231 -26.40 1.54 -17.12
N GLN A 232 -25.59 0.90 -16.28
CA GLN A 232 -26.03 0.45 -14.96
C GLN A 232 -26.17 1.60 -13.95
N LYS A 233 -25.38 2.68 -14.10
CA LYS A 233 -25.41 3.85 -13.21
C LYS A 233 -26.51 4.86 -13.58
N PHE A 234 -26.96 4.86 -14.82
CA PHE A 234 -28.08 5.70 -15.33
C PHE A 234 -29.45 5.01 -15.29
N ARG A 235 -29.56 3.82 -14.66
CA ARG A 235 -30.81 3.05 -14.54
C ARG A 235 -31.36 3.00 -13.11
N ARG A 236 -31.09 4.04 -12.32
CA ARG A 236 -31.74 4.34 -11.05
C ARG A 236 -32.17 5.80 -11.04
#